data_AF-A0A2G9PPG1-F1
#
_entry.id   AF-A0A2G9PPG1-F1
#
_cell.length_a   1.000
_cell.length_b   1.000
_cell.length_c   1.000
_cell.angle_alpha   90.00
_cell.angle_beta   90.00
_cell.angle_gamma   90.00
#
_symmetry.space_group_name_H-M   'P 1'
#
loop_
_entity.id
_entity.type
_entity.pdbx_description
1 polymer ?
#
loop_
_entity_poly.entity_id
_entity_poly.type
_entity_poly.pdbx_seq_one_letter_code
_entity_poly.pdbx_strand_id
1 'polypeptide(L)'
;EVEIKYHGEKKVTGYIMYMVHLRFYSQQFKQIEVVKDGKKKKMIEGRIFVETTMEVHTDYEKLWSSSPIKERLKVILEKYILLHDIDTMHADYLWYRVQELNEKLKAAIGMTSHRMAEIDRPESYDEELKDNGE
;
A
#
# COMPACT_ATOMS: atom_id res chain seq x y z
N GLU A 1 14.67 14.79 0.37
CA GLU A 1 13.44 14.01 0.60
C GLU A 1 13.87 12.59 0.89
N VAL A 2 13.13 11.87 1.74
CA VAL A 2 13.48 10.47 2.06
C VAL A 2 12.26 9.61 1.81
N GLU A 3 12.47 8.52 1.07
CA GLU A 3 11.46 7.55 0.74
C GLU A 3 11.91 6.16 1.21
N ILE A 4 10.99 5.42 1.86
CA ILE A 4 11.23 4.06 2.32
C ILE A 4 10.04 3.19 1.87
N LYS A 5 10.32 2.17 1.07
CA LYS A 5 9.33 1.19 0.59
C LYS A 5 9.50 -0.12 1.37
N TYR A 6 8.41 -0.63 1.92
CA TYR A 6 8.31 -1.96 2.50
C TYR A 6 7.24 -2.75 1.77
N HIS A 7 7.41 -4.06 1.69
CA HIS A 7 6.38 -4.97 1.22
C HIS A 7 6.31 -6.20 2.13
N GLY A 8 5.12 -6.76 2.24
CA GLY A 8 4.89 -8.02 2.93
C GLY A 8 4.01 -8.91 2.06
N GLU A 9 4.38 -10.19 2.00
CA GLU A 9 3.62 -11.20 1.27
C GLU A 9 3.07 -12.25 2.26
N LYS A 10 1.87 -12.76 1.96
CA LYS A 10 1.27 -13.87 2.69
C LYS A 10 0.57 -14.81 1.73
N LYS A 11 1.07 -16.05 1.66
CA LYS A 11 0.38 -17.15 0.97
C LYS A 11 -0.85 -17.56 1.78
N VAL A 12 -2.02 -17.54 1.15
CA VAL A 12 -3.29 -17.87 1.80
C VAL A 12 -3.75 -19.26 1.36
N THR A 13 -3.69 -19.50 0.05
CA THR A 13 -3.90 -20.81 -0.57
C THR A 13 -2.83 -21.02 -1.62
N GLY A 14 -2.79 -22.19 -2.29
CA GLY A 14 -1.90 -22.39 -3.45
C GLY A 14 -2.26 -21.51 -4.66
N TYR A 15 -3.39 -20.80 -4.62
CA TYR A 15 -3.85 -19.93 -5.70
C TYR A 15 -3.83 -18.45 -5.30
N ILE A 16 -4.08 -18.13 -4.02
CA ILE A 16 -4.23 -16.76 -3.53
C ILE A 16 -3.03 -16.37 -2.65
N MET A 17 -2.42 -15.24 -2.99
CA MET A 17 -1.40 -14.57 -2.19
C MET A 17 -1.80 -13.12 -1.94
N TYR A 18 -1.65 -12.68 -0.70
CA TYR A 18 -1.83 -11.28 -0.34
C TYR A 18 -0.49 -10.57 -0.43
N MET A 19 -0.49 -9.38 -1.00
CA MET A 19 0.64 -8.47 -0.99
C MET A 19 0.20 -7.13 -0.40
N VAL A 20 1.00 -6.58 0.50
CA VAL A 20 0.76 -5.26 1.09
C VAL A 20 2.02 -4.46 0.92
N HIS A 21 1.90 -3.25 0.36
CA HIS A 21 3.00 -2.32 0.21
C HIS A 21 2.80 -1.13 1.13
N LEU A 22 3.89 -0.68 1.74
CA LEU A 22 3.96 0.45 2.63
C LEU A 22 5.02 1.40 2.08
N ARG A 23 4.61 2.61 1.72
CA ARG A 23 5.50 3.66 1.23
C ARG A 23 5.49 4.81 2.24
N PHE A 24 6.62 5.04 2.87
CA PHE A 24 6.87 6.22 3.69
C PHE A 24 7.57 7.25 2.83
N TYR A 25 7.00 8.43 2.70
CA TYR A 25 7.68 9.55 2.07
C TYR A 25 7.69 10.75 3.02
N SER A 26 8.82 11.47 3.04
CA SER A 26 9.01 12.62 3.92
C SER A 26 9.47 13.85 3.15
N GLN A 27 8.82 14.97 3.46
CA GLN A 27 9.01 16.24 2.78
C GLN A 27 9.25 17.38 3.78
N GLN A 28 9.95 18.41 3.30
CA GLN A 28 10.09 19.71 3.96
C GLN A 28 10.63 19.64 5.40
N PHE A 29 11.75 18.95 5.62
CA PHE A 29 12.47 19.02 6.90
C PHE A 29 13.11 20.40 7.08
N LYS A 30 12.68 21.13 8.10
CA LYS A 30 13.23 22.44 8.50
C LYS A 30 13.56 22.42 9.98
N GLN A 31 14.71 22.97 10.34
CA GLN A 31 15.01 23.20 11.75
C GLN A 31 14.27 24.46 12.22
N ILE A 32 13.47 24.31 13.26
CA ILE A 32 12.77 25.41 13.92
C ILE A 32 13.26 25.53 15.36
N GLU A 33 13.36 26.76 15.87
CA GLU A 33 13.63 27.00 17.27
C GLU A 33 12.30 27.18 18.01
N VAL A 34 11.97 26.24 18.88
CA VAL A 34 10.76 26.28 19.70
C VAL A 34 11.16 26.64 21.12
N VAL A 35 10.48 27.61 21.72
CA VAL A 35 10.64 27.92 23.14
C VAL A 35 9.70 26.99 23.91
N LYS A 36 10.27 26.00 24.60
CA LYS A 36 9.54 25.11 25.50
C LYS A 36 10.10 25.30 26.91
N ASP A 37 9.22 25.62 27.86
CA ASP A 37 9.58 25.87 29.27
C ASP A 37 10.64 26.98 29.45
N GLY A 38 10.54 28.05 28.64
CA GLY A 38 11.46 29.21 28.69
C GLY A 38 12.85 28.96 28.10
N LYS A 39 13.13 27.76 27.56
CA LYS A 39 14.40 27.43 26.89
C LYS A 39 14.18 27.26 25.38
N LYS A 40 15.05 27.87 24.58
CA LYS A 40 15.09 27.64 23.12
C LYS A 40 15.62 26.24 22.84
N LYS A 41 14.85 25.45 22.10
CA LYS A 41 15.24 24.12 21.65
C LYS A 41 15.09 24.03 20.14
N LYS A 42 16.15 23.57 19.46
CA LYS A 42 16.08 23.22 18.03
C LYS A 42 15.27 21.94 17.87
N MET A 43 14.22 22.01 17.08
CA MET A 43 13.38 20.88 16.70
C MET A 43 13.34 20.78 15.18
N ILE A 44 13.05 19.59 14.67
CA ILE A 44 12.86 19.37 13.24
C ILE A 44 11.36 19.37 12.99
N GLU A 45 10.91 20.32 12.17
CA GLU A 45 9.58 20.31 11.56
C GLU A 45 9.67 19.59 10.22
N GLY A 46 8.74 18.69 9.93
CA GLY A 46 8.65 17.99 8.65
C GLY A 46 7.31 17.32 8.48
N ARG A 47 6.97 16.95 7.23
CA ARG A 47 5.77 16.18 6.92
C ARG A 47 6.17 14.76 6.56
N ILE A 48 5.51 13.79 7.17
CA ILE A 48 5.64 12.37 6.85
C ILE A 48 4.31 11.91 6.32
N PHE A 49 4.36 11.18 5.22
CA PHE A 49 3.23 10.58 4.55
C PHE A 49 3.44 9.08 4.52
N VAL A 50 2.36 8.35 4.73
CA VAL A 50 2.35 6.89 4.74
C VAL A 50 1.24 6.46 3.79
N GLU A 51 1.64 5.83 2.70
CA GLU A 51 0.73 5.21 1.74
C GLU A 51 0.77 3.71 1.96
N THR A 52 -0.40 3.09 2.05
CA THR A 52 -0.52 1.64 2.14
C THR A 52 -1.39 1.16 0.99
N THR A 53 -0.83 0.33 0.11
CA THR A 53 -1.56 -0.34 -0.98
C THR A 53 -1.60 -1.83 -0.73
N MET A 54 -2.57 -2.51 -1.35
CA MET A 54 -2.78 -3.93 -1.16
C MET A 54 -3.19 -4.57 -2.48
N GLU A 55 -2.77 -5.81 -2.67
CA GLU A 55 -3.03 -6.58 -3.87
C GLU A 55 -3.36 -8.03 -3.49
N VAL A 56 -4.32 -8.61 -4.21
CA VAL A 56 -4.63 -10.03 -4.14
C VAL A 56 -4.12 -10.65 -5.44
N HIS A 57 -3.03 -11.40 -5.34
CA HIS A 57 -2.44 -12.11 -6.47
C HIS A 57 -3.07 -13.49 -6.61
N THR A 58 -3.62 -13.77 -7.79
CA THR A 58 -4.14 -15.08 -8.17
C THR A 58 -3.13 -15.83 -9.03
N ASP A 59 -3.09 -17.16 -8.90
CA ASP A 59 -2.16 -18.04 -9.62
C ASP A 59 -0.68 -17.58 -9.51
N TYR A 60 -0.26 -17.17 -8.31
CA TYR A 60 1.11 -16.67 -8.09
C TYR A 60 2.19 -17.75 -8.35
N GLU A 61 1.81 -19.03 -8.32
CA GLU A 61 2.68 -20.17 -8.67
C GLU A 61 2.68 -20.48 -10.19
N LYS A 62 1.91 -19.72 -10.99
CA LYS A 62 1.80 -19.84 -12.45
C LYS A 62 1.41 -21.24 -12.93
N LEU A 63 0.62 -21.96 -12.14
CA LEU A 63 0.18 -23.32 -12.46
C LEU A 63 -0.86 -23.30 -13.59
N TRP A 64 -1.71 -22.28 -13.61
CA TRP A 64 -2.73 -22.08 -14.63
C TRP A 64 -2.21 -21.30 -15.83
N SER A 65 -1.31 -20.35 -15.61
CA SER A 65 -0.65 -19.60 -16.69
C SER A 65 0.45 -20.38 -17.44
N SER A 66 0.68 -21.65 -17.08
CA SER A 66 1.66 -22.52 -17.75
C SER A 66 1.28 -22.98 -19.17
N SER A 67 0.01 -22.90 -19.55
CA SER A 67 -0.47 -23.37 -20.86
C SER A 67 -1.58 -22.46 -21.41
N PRO A 68 -1.61 -22.17 -22.74
CA PRO A 68 -2.63 -21.30 -23.33
C PRO A 68 -4.08 -21.76 -23.10
N ILE A 69 -4.31 -23.07 -23.01
CA ILE A 69 -5.65 -23.63 -22.75
C ILE A 69 -6.04 -23.38 -21.29
N LYS A 70 -5.10 -23.61 -20.36
CA LYS A 70 -5.32 -23.39 -18.93
C LYS A 70 -5.51 -21.90 -18.62
N GLU A 71 -4.78 -21.02 -19.28
CA GLU A 71 -4.93 -19.57 -19.13
C GLU A 71 -6.31 -19.09 -19.57
N ARG A 72 -6.82 -19.58 -20.70
CA ARG A 72 -8.19 -19.27 -21.14
C ARG A 72 -9.24 -19.76 -20.14
N LEU A 73 -9.04 -20.96 -19.60
CA LEU A 73 -9.95 -21.51 -18.59
C LEU A 73 -9.87 -20.71 -17.29
N LYS A 74 -8.67 -20.33 -16.86
CA LYS A 74 -8.43 -19.46 -15.70
C LYS A 74 -9.23 -18.17 -15.80
N VAL A 75 -9.15 -17.47 -16.93
CA VAL A 75 -9.90 -16.21 -17.14
C VAL A 75 -11.41 -16.41 -17.00
N ILE A 76 -11.95 -17.53 -17.48
CA ILE A 76 -13.39 -17.86 -17.33
C ILE A 76 -13.71 -18.15 -15.87
N LEU A 77 -12.91 -18.98 -15.20
CA LEU A 77 -13.11 -19.35 -13.80
C LEU A 77 -13.02 -18.11 -12.89
N GLU A 78 -12.00 -17.29 -13.10
CA GLU A 78 -11.81 -16.03 -12.36
C GLU A 78 -12.97 -15.08 -12.57
N LYS A 79 -13.43 -14.90 -13.80
CA LYS A 79 -14.49 -13.93 -14.10
C LYS A 79 -15.88 -14.36 -13.61
N TYR A 80 -16.19 -15.64 -13.64
CA TYR A 80 -17.57 -16.12 -13.38
C TYR A 80 -17.74 -16.87 -12.07
N ILE A 81 -16.69 -17.53 -11.57
CA ILE A 81 -16.79 -18.39 -10.37
C ILE A 81 -16.05 -17.76 -9.21
N LEU A 82 -14.78 -17.41 -9.41
CA LEU A 82 -13.92 -16.95 -8.33
C LEU A 82 -14.01 -15.43 -8.10
N LEU A 83 -14.65 -14.67 -8.99
CA LEU A 83 -14.72 -13.20 -8.87
C LEU A 83 -15.30 -12.80 -7.51
N HIS A 84 -16.41 -13.42 -7.12
CA HIS A 84 -17.05 -13.12 -5.85
C HIS A 84 -16.19 -13.52 -4.65
N ASP A 85 -15.54 -14.68 -4.71
CA ASP A 85 -14.65 -15.14 -3.63
C ASP A 85 -13.40 -14.25 -3.51
N ILE A 86 -12.79 -13.88 -4.64
CA ILE A 86 -11.62 -12.99 -4.68
C ILE A 86 -11.98 -11.61 -4.15
N ASP A 87 -13.10 -11.04 -4.57
CA ASP A 87 -13.49 -9.68 -4.16
C ASP A 87 -13.99 -9.66 -2.71
N THR A 88 -15.00 -10.48 -2.40
CA THR A 88 -15.68 -10.44 -1.11
C THR A 88 -14.94 -11.19 0.00
N MET A 89 -14.34 -12.35 -0.26
CA MET A 89 -13.66 -13.10 0.81
C MET A 89 -12.22 -12.67 1.00
N HIS A 90 -11.52 -12.32 -0.10
CA HIS A 90 -10.10 -12.03 -0.06
C HIS A 90 -9.80 -10.53 -0.04
N ALA A 91 -10.35 -9.75 -0.97
CA ALA A 91 -10.05 -8.32 -1.05
C ALA A 91 -10.67 -7.54 0.13
N ASP A 92 -11.94 -7.78 0.48
CA ASP A 92 -12.56 -7.13 1.65
C ASP A 92 -11.83 -7.51 2.95
N TYR A 93 -11.51 -8.80 3.13
CA TYR A 93 -10.76 -9.23 4.30
C TYR A 93 -9.40 -8.53 4.37
N LEU A 94 -8.65 -8.50 3.27
CA LEU A 94 -7.37 -7.82 3.20
C LEU A 94 -7.51 -6.32 3.49
N TRP A 95 -8.57 -5.69 2.99
CA TRP A 95 -8.89 -4.29 3.26
C TRP A 95 -9.03 -4.02 4.75
N TYR A 96 -9.83 -4.83 5.47
CA TYR A 96 -9.99 -4.67 6.92
C TYR A 96 -8.67 -4.85 7.67
N ARG A 97 -7.83 -5.80 7.26
CA ARG A 97 -6.51 -6.01 7.87
C ARG A 97 -5.56 -4.82 7.62
N VAL A 98 -5.64 -4.21 6.45
CA VAL A 98 -4.87 -3.01 6.11
C VAL A 98 -5.36 -1.79 6.89
N GLN A 99 -6.66 -1.65 7.13
CA GLN A 99 -7.17 -0.59 8.02
C GLN A 99 -6.66 -0.77 9.45
N GLU A 100 -6.68 -1.99 9.99
CA GLU A 100 -6.10 -2.29 11.31
C GLU A 100 -4.60 -1.96 11.36
N LEU A 101 -3.86 -2.28 10.30
CA LEU A 101 -2.44 -1.92 10.17
C LEU A 101 -2.25 -0.40 10.17
N ASN A 102 -3.07 0.34 9.42
CA ASN A 102 -3.03 1.80 9.37
C ASN A 102 -3.31 2.43 10.73
N GLU A 103 -4.26 1.90 11.51
CA GLU A 103 -4.54 2.36 12.87
C GLU A 103 -3.35 2.14 13.79
N LYS A 104 -2.72 0.97 13.73
CA LYS A 104 -1.52 0.65 14.51
C LYS A 104 -0.33 1.52 14.12
N LEU A 105 -0.13 1.77 12.82
CA LEU A 105 0.91 2.66 12.32
C LEU A 105 0.70 4.10 12.81
N LYS A 106 -0.53 4.61 12.74
CA LYS A 106 -0.87 5.93 13.27
C LYS A 106 -0.57 6.03 14.76
N ALA A 107 -0.98 5.02 15.54
CA ALA A 107 -0.73 4.96 16.98
C ALA A 107 0.78 4.90 17.30
N ALA A 108 1.55 4.09 16.57
CA ALA A 108 2.98 3.93 16.80
C ALA A 108 3.79 5.20 16.49
N ILE A 109 3.41 5.94 15.45
CA ILE A 109 4.11 7.15 15.02
C ILE A 109 3.55 8.39 15.74
N GLY A 110 2.39 8.29 16.40
CA GLY A 110 1.70 9.42 17.03
C GLY A 110 1.09 10.39 16.00
N MET A 111 0.67 9.88 14.84
CA MET A 111 0.11 10.68 13.74
C MET A 111 -1.39 10.87 13.88
N THR A 112 -1.87 12.11 13.64
CA THR A 112 -3.31 12.43 13.58
C THR A 112 -3.84 12.24 12.15
N SER A 113 -4.87 11.42 11.98
CA SER A 113 -5.45 11.06 10.67
C SER A 113 -5.98 12.27 9.90
N HIS A 114 -5.46 12.53 8.70
CA HIS A 114 -6.12 13.34 7.66
C HIS A 114 -6.42 12.43 6.45
N ARG A 115 -7.63 12.53 5.87
CA ARG A 115 -7.96 11.77 4.65
C ARG A 115 -7.15 12.34 3.49
N MET A 116 -6.47 11.48 2.73
CA MET A 116 -5.66 11.86 1.56
C MET A 116 -6.48 12.23 0.30
N ALA A 117 -7.80 12.36 0.39
CA ALA A 117 -8.63 12.65 -0.78
C ALA A 117 -8.40 14.07 -1.38
N GLU A 118 -7.62 14.93 -0.71
CA GLU A 118 -7.43 16.34 -1.10
C GLU A 118 -5.96 16.77 -1.22
N ILE A 119 -5.00 15.84 -1.17
CA ILE A 119 -3.58 16.19 -1.30
C ILE A 119 -3.17 15.93 -2.75
N ASP A 120 -2.79 17.00 -3.45
CA ASP A 120 -2.21 16.96 -4.80
C ASP A 120 -1.20 15.81 -4.90
N ARG A 121 -1.46 14.90 -5.84
CA ARG A 121 -0.53 13.80 -6.13
C ARG A 121 0.78 14.43 -6.60
N PRO A 122 1.94 14.09 -6.02
CA PRO A 122 3.21 14.59 -6.51
C PRO A 122 3.42 14.12 -7.96
N GLU A 123 3.85 15.03 -8.85
CA GLU A 123 4.01 14.77 -10.29
C GLU A 123 4.93 13.57 -10.60
N SER A 124 5.84 13.22 -9.69
CA SER A 124 6.70 12.03 -9.81
C SER A 124 5.93 10.71 -9.87
N TYR A 125 4.67 10.69 -9.44
CA TYR A 125 3.79 9.50 -9.49
C TYR A 125 3.25 9.25 -10.91
N ASP A 126 3.01 10.31 -11.68
CA ASP A 126 2.51 10.18 -13.06
C ASP A 126 3.61 9.77 -14.05
N GLU A 127 4.88 9.91 -13.65
CA GLU A 127 6.04 9.44 -14.43
C GLU A 127 6.31 7.94 -14.22
N GLU A 128 6.23 7.42 -12.98
CA GLU A 128 6.42 5.98 -12.70
C GLU A 128 5.33 5.09 -13.34
N LEU A 129 4.11 5.61 -13.57
CA LEU A 129 3.04 4.89 -14.25
C LEU A 129 3.21 4.83 -15.77
N LYS A 130 3.96 5.77 -16.37
CA LYS A 130 4.25 5.76 -17.81
C LYS A 130 5.34 4.75 -18.18
N ASP A 131 6.27 4.50 -17.26
CA ASP A 131 7.42 3.61 -17.50
C ASP A 131 7.07 2.12 -17.29
N ASN A 132 6.02 1.82 -16.52
CA ASN A 132 5.52 0.45 -16.31
C ASN A 132 4.39 0.06 -17.29
N GLY A 133 4.14 0.89 -18.31
CA GLY A 133 3.05 0.75 -19.28
C GLY A 133 3.48 0.40 -20.71
N GLU A 134 4.76 0.10 -20.95
CA GLU A 134 5.26 -0.44 -22.23
C GLU A 134 5.42 -1.97 -22.22
#